data_AF-A0A432ZP78-F1
#
_entry.id   AF-A0A432ZP78-F1
#
_cell.length_a   1.000
_cell.length_b   1.000
_cell.length_c   1.000
_cell.angle_alpha   90.00
_cell.angle_beta   90.00
_cell.angle_gamma   90.00
#
_symmetry.space_group_name_H-M   'P 1'
#
loop_
_entity.id
_entity.type
_entity.pdbx_description
1 polymer ?
#
loop_
_entity_poly.entity_id
_entity_poly.type
_entity_poly.pdbx_seq_one_letter_code
_entity_poly.pdbx_strand_id
1 'polypeptide(L)'
;MMTISAIGAPAEQASGTNVSGGQQDGRSERQIKADEFVEEKYGEILRVGEIDLSENIRQASEMGLSDFLKWKDKVITFGDWDYKNNKKLLESGLFTTEQLDEFGNFHFGVIAAAYGFSLNASVTGAGANQAFRQGGGNKLEAAVSLVSGAFSPIRATQVRREVMSGWTFGDNIGDSFHIMRGWDYFHIKTNDEFVR
;
A
#
# COMPACT_ATOMS: atom_id res chain seq x y z
N MET A 1 -2.43 -36.96 75.49
CA MET A 1 -1.96 -36.11 74.38
C MET A 1 -3.21 -35.67 73.62
N MET A 2 -3.64 -34.40 73.77
CA MET A 2 -3.53 -33.29 72.78
C MET A 2 -4.36 -33.56 71.51
N THR A 3 -5.21 -32.71 70.91
CA THR A 3 -5.76 -31.34 71.07
C THR A 3 -6.87 -31.22 69.98
N ILE A 4 -8.08 -30.69 70.28
CA ILE A 4 -8.68 -29.41 69.84
C ILE A 4 -8.84 -29.13 68.32
N SER A 5 -10.12 -29.02 67.91
CA SER A 5 -10.89 -28.19 66.94
C SER A 5 -10.28 -27.33 65.81
N ALA A 6 -10.99 -27.28 64.66
CA ALA A 6 -11.54 -26.08 63.94
C ALA A 6 -12.16 -26.53 62.58
N ILE A 7 -13.47 -26.42 62.28
CA ILE A 7 -14.28 -25.28 61.75
C ILE A 7 -13.73 -24.61 60.47
N GLY A 8 -14.50 -24.68 59.38
CA GLY A 8 -14.38 -23.83 58.19
C GLY A 8 -15.34 -24.23 57.05
N ALA A 9 -16.39 -23.46 56.84
CA ALA A 9 -17.22 -23.37 55.62
C ALA A 9 -17.24 -21.87 55.20
N PRO A 10 -17.83 -21.45 54.06
CA PRO A 10 -18.03 -22.05 52.73
C PRO A 10 -17.43 -21.14 51.61
N ALA A 11 -17.53 -21.48 50.32
CA ALA A 11 -17.40 -20.49 49.24
C ALA A 11 -18.19 -20.88 47.98
N GLU A 12 -18.98 -19.92 47.53
CA GLU A 12 -19.83 -19.88 46.34
C GLU A 12 -19.06 -20.21 45.06
N GLN A 13 -19.60 -21.12 44.23
CA GLN A 13 -19.24 -21.15 42.82
C GLN A 13 -20.06 -20.08 42.09
N ALA A 14 -19.41 -18.95 41.86
CA ALA A 14 -19.90 -17.88 41.02
C ALA A 14 -20.17 -18.39 39.60
N SER A 15 -21.39 -18.11 39.16
CA SER A 15 -21.84 -18.11 37.78
C SER A 15 -20.85 -17.39 36.87
N GLY A 16 -20.03 -18.16 36.15
CA GLY A 16 -19.21 -17.67 35.04
C GLY A 16 -20.10 -17.24 33.90
N THR A 17 -20.22 -15.93 33.74
CA THR A 17 -20.75 -15.23 32.57
C THR A 17 -20.05 -15.74 31.31
N ASN A 18 -20.79 -16.45 30.46
CA ASN A 18 -20.41 -16.64 29.05
C ASN A 18 -20.47 -15.28 28.36
N VAL A 19 -19.33 -14.58 28.33
CA VAL A 19 -19.15 -13.44 27.44
C VAL A 19 -19.04 -14.00 26.02
N SER A 20 -20.07 -13.71 25.24
CA SER A 20 -20.18 -14.00 23.81
C SER A 20 -18.87 -13.74 23.08
N GLY A 21 -18.35 -14.77 22.42
CA GLY A 21 -17.22 -14.66 21.50
C GLY A 21 -17.55 -13.66 20.41
N GLY A 22 -16.91 -12.49 20.49
CA GLY A 22 -16.75 -11.62 19.32
C GLY A 22 -15.98 -12.41 18.28
N GLN A 23 -16.49 -12.48 17.06
CA GLN A 23 -15.74 -12.94 15.89
C GLN A 23 -14.41 -12.19 15.88
N GLN A 24 -13.31 -12.90 16.19
CA GLN A 24 -11.98 -12.39 15.93
C GLN A 24 -11.85 -12.27 14.42
N ASP A 25 -11.90 -11.03 13.95
CA ASP A 25 -11.50 -10.61 12.62
C ASP A 25 -10.16 -11.29 12.30
N GLY A 26 -10.15 -12.23 11.35
CA GLY A 26 -9.03 -13.15 11.09
C GLY A 26 -7.77 -12.49 10.53
N ARG A 27 -7.62 -11.17 10.70
CA ARG A 27 -6.47 -10.36 10.31
C ARG A 27 -5.34 -10.50 11.32
N SER A 28 -4.11 -10.57 10.81
CA SER A 28 -2.89 -10.51 11.62
C SER A 28 -2.69 -9.10 12.20
N GLU A 29 -1.95 -9.01 13.31
CA GLU A 29 -1.55 -7.72 13.90
C GLU A 29 -0.83 -6.81 12.88
N ARG A 30 -0.07 -7.43 11.96
CA ARG A 30 0.62 -6.71 10.89
C ARG A 30 -0.35 -6.06 9.89
N GLN A 31 -1.43 -6.76 9.54
CA GLN A 31 -2.49 -6.23 8.67
C GLN A 31 -3.24 -5.08 9.35
N ILE A 32 -3.59 -5.23 10.63
CA ILE A 32 -4.27 -4.19 11.41
C ILE A 32 -3.43 -2.91 11.44
N LYS A 33 -2.14 -3.01 11.79
CA LYS A 33 -1.24 -1.83 11.83
C LYS A 33 -1.05 -1.18 10.46
N ALA A 34 -1.05 -1.96 9.39
CA ALA A 34 -0.94 -1.43 8.04
C ALA A 34 -2.20 -0.65 7.63
N ASP A 35 -3.39 -1.16 7.97
CA ASP A 35 -4.65 -0.46 7.73
C ASP A 35 -4.76 0.80 8.60
N GLU A 36 -4.37 0.75 9.88
CA GLU A 36 -4.32 1.91 10.76
C GLU A 36 -3.42 3.03 10.21
N PHE A 37 -2.24 2.68 9.70
CA PHE A 37 -1.34 3.65 9.07
C PHE A 37 -1.98 4.32 7.83
N VAL A 38 -2.65 3.54 6.98
CA VAL A 38 -3.31 4.09 5.78
C VAL A 38 -4.48 4.99 6.17
N GLU A 39 -5.29 4.59 7.16
CA GLU A 39 -6.38 5.41 7.66
C GLU A 39 -5.87 6.72 8.28
N GLU A 40 -4.86 6.64 9.14
CA GLU A 40 -4.26 7.82 9.79
C GLU A 40 -3.66 8.77 8.77
N LYS A 41 -2.93 8.25 7.77
CA LYS A 41 -2.15 9.08 6.86
C LYS A 41 -2.91 9.54 5.62
N TYR A 42 -3.80 8.70 5.10
CA TYR A 42 -4.46 8.90 3.80
C TYR A 42 -5.98 8.77 3.86
N GLY A 43 -6.58 8.42 5.01
CA GLY A 43 -8.04 8.23 5.14
C GLY A 43 -8.85 9.45 4.72
N GLU A 44 -8.37 10.66 5.04
CA GLU A 44 -9.05 11.88 4.61
C GLU A 44 -8.97 12.12 3.10
N ILE A 45 -7.82 11.85 2.47
CA ILE A 45 -7.67 11.92 1.00
C ILE A 45 -8.59 10.90 0.34
N LEU A 46 -8.64 9.67 0.85
CA LEU A 46 -9.52 8.61 0.33
C LEU A 46 -10.99 9.02 0.43
N ARG A 47 -11.42 9.57 1.57
CA ARG A 47 -12.80 10.00 1.80
C ARG A 47 -13.20 11.21 0.97
N VAL A 48 -12.39 12.27 0.94
CA VAL A 48 -12.71 13.52 0.21
C VAL A 48 -12.62 13.31 -1.30
N GLY A 49 -11.62 12.54 -1.75
CA GLY A 49 -11.44 12.20 -3.16
C GLY A 49 -12.45 11.16 -3.66
N GLU A 50 -13.25 10.57 -2.77
CA GLU A 50 -14.11 9.40 -3.03
C GLU A 50 -13.35 8.26 -3.73
N ILE A 51 -12.16 7.97 -3.21
CA ILE A 51 -11.25 6.98 -3.78
C ILE A 51 -11.48 5.65 -3.06
N ASP A 52 -12.02 4.69 -3.79
CA ASP A 52 -12.09 3.31 -3.32
C ASP A 52 -10.77 2.59 -3.65
N LEU A 53 -9.90 2.48 -2.64
CA LEU A 53 -8.62 1.80 -2.77
C LEU A 53 -8.79 0.30 -3.08
N SER A 54 -9.83 -0.35 -2.56
CA SER A 54 -10.07 -1.77 -2.79
C SER A 54 -10.52 -2.03 -4.22
N GLU A 55 -11.38 -1.16 -4.76
CA GLU A 55 -11.78 -1.20 -6.18
C GLU A 55 -10.60 -0.94 -7.10
N ASN A 56 -9.73 0.03 -6.78
CA ASN A 56 -8.52 0.28 -7.57
C ASN A 56 -7.60 -0.95 -7.59
N ILE A 57 -7.39 -1.59 -6.43
CA ILE A 57 -6.62 -2.85 -6.31
C ILE A 57 -7.23 -3.93 -7.19
N ARG A 58 -8.56 -4.12 -7.12
CA ARG A 58 -9.29 -5.12 -7.93
C ARG A 58 -9.12 -4.85 -9.42
N GLN A 59 -9.27 -3.60 -9.86
CA GLN A 59 -9.05 -3.23 -11.25
C GLN A 59 -7.62 -3.56 -11.69
N ALA A 60 -6.63 -3.26 -10.85
CA ALA A 60 -5.23 -3.51 -11.15
C ALA A 60 -4.90 -5.01 -11.27
N SER A 61 -5.42 -5.85 -10.37
CA SER A 61 -5.18 -7.29 -10.39
C SER A 61 -5.89 -8.03 -11.53
N GLU A 62 -6.93 -7.44 -12.10
CA GLU A 62 -7.67 -7.98 -13.24
C GLU A 62 -7.10 -7.53 -14.60
N MET A 63 -6.20 -6.54 -14.64
CA MET A 63 -5.58 -6.08 -15.88
C MET A 63 -4.61 -7.15 -16.43
N GLY A 64 -4.79 -7.55 -17.68
CA GLY A 64 -3.85 -8.43 -18.36
C GLY A 64 -2.65 -7.69 -18.98
N LEU A 65 -1.65 -8.42 -19.47
CA LEU A 65 -0.47 -7.82 -20.13
C LEU A 65 -0.83 -6.94 -21.34
N SER A 66 -1.90 -7.27 -22.06
CA SER A 66 -2.45 -6.46 -23.16
C SER A 66 -3.10 -5.16 -22.69
N ASP A 67 -3.44 -5.05 -21.40
CA ASP A 67 -4.07 -3.90 -20.77
C ASP A 67 -3.06 -2.93 -20.15
N PHE A 68 -1.75 -3.16 -20.33
CA PHE A 68 -0.72 -2.21 -19.91
C PHE A 68 -0.97 -0.78 -20.45
N LEU A 69 -1.56 -0.67 -21.65
CA LEU A 69 -1.99 0.61 -22.21
C LEU A 69 -3.16 1.25 -21.43
N LYS A 70 -4.06 0.45 -20.84
CA LYS A 70 -5.14 0.93 -19.96
C LYS A 70 -4.60 1.37 -18.60
N TRP A 71 -3.62 0.65 -18.05
CA TRP A 71 -2.91 1.08 -16.85
C TRP A 71 -2.26 2.44 -17.06
N LYS A 72 -1.60 2.64 -18.21
CA LYS A 72 -1.02 3.93 -18.61
C LYS A 72 -2.10 5.02 -18.67
N ASP A 73 -3.26 4.76 -19.28
CA ASP A 73 -4.34 5.76 -19.37
C ASP A 73 -4.92 6.16 -17.99
N LYS A 74 -4.80 5.30 -16.97
CA LYS A 74 -5.22 5.61 -15.59
C LYS A 74 -4.22 6.51 -14.85
N VAL A 75 -2.92 6.40 -15.12
CA VAL A 75 -1.84 7.11 -14.39
C VAL A 75 -1.28 8.35 -15.10
N ILE A 76 -1.63 8.58 -16.37
CA ILE A 76 -1.25 9.82 -17.08
C ILE A 76 -1.94 11.04 -16.50
N THR A 77 -1.47 12.23 -16.87
CA THR A 77 -2.13 13.48 -16.49
C THR A 77 -3.61 13.45 -16.88
N PHE A 78 -4.50 13.79 -15.94
CA PHE A 78 -5.97 13.68 -16.03
C PHE A 78 -6.55 12.26 -16.06
N GLY A 79 -5.73 11.23 -15.86
CA GLY A 79 -6.23 9.87 -15.61
C GLY A 79 -6.89 9.76 -14.23
N ASP A 80 -7.67 8.70 -14.03
CA ASP A 80 -8.45 8.49 -12.79
C ASP A 80 -7.58 8.40 -11.52
N TRP A 81 -6.28 8.12 -11.67
CA TRP A 81 -5.32 8.02 -10.57
C TRP A 81 -4.36 9.22 -10.50
N ASP A 82 -4.63 10.30 -11.25
CA ASP A 82 -3.90 11.57 -11.15
C ASP A 82 -4.53 12.48 -10.08
N TYR A 83 -4.24 12.18 -8.82
CA TYR A 83 -4.87 12.84 -7.66
C TYR A 83 -4.60 14.35 -7.57
N LYS A 84 -3.53 14.83 -8.19
CA LYS A 84 -3.25 16.28 -8.30
C LYS A 84 -4.25 17.03 -9.16
N ASN A 85 -4.97 16.32 -10.03
CA ASN A 85 -6.00 16.88 -10.90
C ASN A 85 -7.40 16.39 -10.51
N ASN A 86 -7.53 15.72 -9.34
CA ASN A 86 -8.82 15.35 -8.81
C ASN A 86 -9.56 16.61 -8.31
N LYS A 87 -10.67 16.94 -8.96
CA LYS A 87 -11.46 18.14 -8.69
C LYS A 87 -11.91 18.24 -7.23
N LYS A 88 -12.33 17.13 -6.60
CA LYS A 88 -12.82 17.14 -5.20
C LYS A 88 -11.70 17.45 -4.22
N LEU A 89 -10.53 16.83 -4.42
CA LEU A 89 -9.34 17.10 -3.60
C LEU A 89 -8.89 18.56 -3.73
N LEU A 90 -8.84 19.09 -4.95
CA LEU A 90 -8.46 20.48 -5.20
C LEU A 90 -9.47 21.49 -4.63
N GLU A 91 -10.77 21.28 -4.84
CA GLU A 91 -11.82 22.17 -4.34
C GLU A 91 -11.94 22.15 -2.82
N SER A 92 -11.52 21.08 -2.14
CA SER A 92 -11.53 21.00 -0.69
C SER A 92 -10.58 21.99 -0.01
N GLY A 93 -9.46 22.34 -0.65
CA GLY A 93 -8.39 23.15 -0.06
C GLY A 93 -7.70 22.53 1.15
N LEU A 94 -7.94 21.24 1.45
CA LEU A 94 -7.43 20.56 2.65
C LEU A 94 -6.02 20.00 2.49
N PHE A 95 -5.57 19.80 1.25
CA PHE A 95 -4.33 19.08 0.95
C PHE A 95 -3.36 19.93 0.14
N THR A 96 -2.09 19.87 0.49
CA THR A 96 -1.01 20.45 -0.33
C THR A 96 -0.69 19.55 -1.51
N THR A 97 -0.03 20.12 -2.53
CA THR A 97 0.47 19.34 -3.69
C THR A 97 1.38 18.21 -3.24
N GLU A 98 2.22 18.44 -2.23
CA GLU A 98 3.16 17.45 -1.68
C GLU A 98 2.42 16.28 -1.01
N GLN A 99 1.32 16.53 -0.30
CA GLN A 99 0.51 15.48 0.31
C GLN A 99 -0.18 14.61 -0.77
N LEU A 100 -0.66 15.24 -1.84
CA LEU A 100 -1.26 14.54 -2.98
C LEU A 100 -0.21 13.76 -3.79
N ASP A 101 1.02 14.28 -3.89
CA ASP A 101 2.17 13.58 -4.47
C ASP A 101 2.52 12.33 -3.68
N GLU A 102 2.67 12.48 -2.37
CA GLU A 102 2.98 11.38 -1.48
C GLU A 102 1.91 10.29 -1.60
N PHE A 103 0.63 10.66 -1.55
CA PHE A 103 -0.46 9.71 -1.70
C PHE A 103 -0.46 9.04 -3.08
N GLY A 104 -0.24 9.80 -4.17
CA GLY A 104 -0.16 9.24 -5.52
C GLY A 104 0.96 8.22 -5.67
N ASN A 105 2.14 8.49 -5.10
CA ASN A 105 3.26 7.56 -5.08
C ASN A 105 2.97 6.30 -4.25
N PHE A 106 2.34 6.47 -3.07
CA PHE A 106 1.88 5.34 -2.27
C PHE A 106 0.87 4.47 -3.05
N HIS A 107 -0.19 5.09 -3.59
CA HIS A 107 -1.21 4.40 -4.37
C HIS A 107 -0.60 3.68 -5.58
N PHE A 108 0.30 4.32 -6.31
CA PHE A 108 1.03 3.70 -7.41
C PHE A 108 1.72 2.40 -6.97
N GLY A 109 2.41 2.40 -5.82
CA GLY A 109 3.05 1.21 -5.27
C GLY A 109 2.05 0.09 -4.95
N VAL A 110 0.90 0.42 -4.37
CA VAL A 110 -0.19 -0.53 -4.07
C VAL A 110 -0.69 -1.19 -5.35
N ILE A 111 -0.98 -0.39 -6.38
CA ILE A 111 -1.52 -0.86 -7.66
C ILE A 111 -0.48 -1.63 -8.47
N ALA A 112 0.78 -1.19 -8.47
CA ALA A 112 1.88 -1.91 -9.11
C ALA A 112 2.04 -3.31 -8.52
N ALA A 113 1.98 -3.43 -7.18
CA ALA A 113 1.99 -4.73 -6.51
C ALA A 113 0.77 -5.58 -6.88
N ALA A 114 -0.44 -4.99 -6.89
CA ALA A 114 -1.66 -5.69 -7.26
C ALA A 114 -1.67 -6.21 -8.71
N TYR A 115 -1.05 -5.47 -9.63
CA TYR A 115 -0.83 -5.90 -11.01
C TYR A 115 0.21 -7.03 -11.13
N GLY A 116 1.06 -7.23 -10.12
CA GLY A 116 2.11 -8.25 -10.09
C GLY A 116 3.50 -7.74 -10.45
N PHE A 117 3.74 -6.42 -10.38
CA PHE A 117 5.09 -5.88 -10.55
C PHE A 117 5.97 -6.16 -9.34
N SER A 118 7.24 -6.49 -9.62
CA SER A 118 8.27 -6.57 -8.59
C SER A 118 8.49 -5.21 -7.91
N LEU A 119 9.03 -5.20 -6.69
CA LEU A 119 9.36 -3.93 -6.03
C LEU A 119 10.32 -3.09 -6.87
N ASN A 120 11.31 -3.73 -7.51
CA ASN A 120 12.23 -3.04 -8.43
C ASN A 120 11.48 -2.36 -9.57
N ALA A 121 10.58 -3.08 -10.24
CA ALA A 121 9.75 -2.55 -11.33
C ALA A 121 8.82 -1.42 -10.87
N SER A 122 8.33 -1.50 -9.64
CA SER A 122 7.45 -0.48 -9.06
C SER A 122 8.23 0.82 -8.84
N VAL A 123 9.44 0.73 -8.24
CA VAL A 123 10.27 1.91 -7.98
C VAL A 123 10.87 2.47 -9.27
N THR A 124 11.42 1.63 -10.17
CA THR A 124 11.97 2.08 -11.46
C THR A 124 10.89 2.57 -12.42
N GLY A 125 9.73 1.92 -12.38
CA GLY A 125 8.57 2.19 -13.22
C GLY A 125 7.97 3.56 -12.99
N ALA A 126 7.98 4.05 -11.74
CA ALA A 126 7.60 5.42 -11.44
C ALA A 126 8.56 6.44 -12.04
N GLY A 127 9.87 6.21 -11.96
CA GLY A 127 10.88 7.04 -12.64
C GLY A 127 10.73 7.04 -14.17
N ALA A 128 10.43 5.88 -14.77
CA ALA A 128 10.13 5.76 -16.19
C ALA A 128 8.84 6.52 -16.57
N ASN A 129 7.79 6.43 -15.74
CA ASN A 129 6.53 7.17 -15.91
C ASN A 129 6.71 8.69 -15.73
N GLN A 130 7.61 9.13 -14.85
CA GLN A 130 7.99 10.55 -14.73
C GLN A 130 8.72 11.03 -16.00
N ALA A 131 9.66 10.25 -16.56
CA ALA A 131 10.31 10.57 -17.83
C ALA A 131 9.28 10.68 -18.99
N PHE A 132 8.27 9.80 -19.01
CA PHE A 132 7.11 9.92 -19.92
C PHE A 132 6.35 11.24 -19.73
N ARG A 133 6.04 11.63 -18.49
CA ARG A 133 5.29 12.86 -18.16
C ARG A 133 6.05 14.13 -18.54
N GLN A 134 7.38 14.12 -18.45
CA GLN A 134 8.24 15.25 -18.78
C GLN A 134 8.59 15.35 -20.28
N GLY A 135 8.06 14.45 -21.12
CA GLY A 135 8.27 14.47 -22.57
C GLY A 135 9.67 14.04 -23.03
N GLY A 136 10.50 13.53 -22.11
CA GLY A 136 11.84 13.03 -22.39
C GLY A 136 11.90 11.51 -22.29
N GLY A 137 11.92 10.82 -23.43
CA GLY A 137 12.15 9.37 -23.49
C GLY A 137 11.32 8.66 -24.57
N ASN A 138 11.88 7.59 -25.13
CA ASN A 138 11.15 6.75 -26.08
C ASN A 138 10.11 5.91 -25.33
N LYS A 139 8.85 6.03 -25.76
CA LYS A 139 7.70 5.38 -25.14
C LYS A 139 7.81 3.85 -25.10
N LEU A 140 8.53 3.27 -26.06
CA LEU A 140 8.77 1.84 -26.09
C LEU A 140 9.81 1.41 -25.05
N GLU A 141 10.84 2.21 -24.81
CA GLU A 141 11.93 1.89 -23.87
C GLU A 141 11.47 1.94 -22.42
N ALA A 142 10.57 2.86 -22.08
CA ALA A 142 10.03 2.95 -20.73
C ALA A 142 8.97 1.86 -20.45
N ALA A 143 8.17 1.47 -21.45
CA ALA A 143 7.34 0.26 -21.38
C ALA A 143 8.20 -1.01 -21.29
N VAL A 144 9.28 -1.09 -22.08
CA VAL A 144 10.25 -2.18 -22.02
C VAL A 144 10.98 -2.18 -20.68
N SER A 145 11.33 -1.05 -20.07
CA SER A 145 11.93 -0.97 -18.71
C SER A 145 10.96 -1.39 -17.62
N LEU A 146 9.67 -1.06 -17.73
CA LEU A 146 8.62 -1.54 -16.83
C LEU A 146 8.45 -3.06 -16.94
N VAL A 147 8.38 -3.58 -18.17
CA VAL A 147 8.24 -5.02 -18.44
C VAL A 147 9.52 -5.78 -18.08
N SER A 148 10.69 -5.30 -18.47
CA SER A 148 11.98 -5.94 -18.15
C SER A 148 12.37 -5.78 -16.68
N GLY A 149 11.96 -4.69 -16.03
CA GLY A 149 12.04 -4.49 -14.58
C GLY A 149 11.12 -5.44 -13.82
N ALA A 150 9.93 -5.74 -14.36
CA ALA A 150 9.01 -6.73 -13.80
C ALA A 150 9.65 -8.13 -13.71
N PHE A 151 10.60 -8.43 -14.60
CA PHE A 151 11.36 -9.68 -14.65
C PHE A 151 12.83 -9.55 -14.19
N SER A 152 13.24 -8.38 -13.69
CA SER A 152 14.62 -8.17 -13.25
C SER A 152 14.85 -8.77 -11.86
N PRO A 153 15.86 -9.65 -11.67
CA PRO A 153 16.02 -10.44 -10.44
C PRO A 153 16.63 -9.66 -9.27
N ILE A 154 16.61 -8.32 -9.29
CA ILE A 154 17.04 -7.53 -8.13
C ILE A 154 16.09 -7.84 -6.99
N ARG A 155 16.62 -8.50 -5.96
CA ARG A 155 15.83 -8.91 -4.79
C ARG A 155 15.22 -7.68 -4.14
N ALA A 156 13.98 -7.80 -3.65
CA ALA A 156 13.30 -6.72 -2.93
C ALA A 156 14.16 -6.18 -1.78
N THR A 157 14.93 -7.03 -1.09
CA THR A 157 15.87 -6.64 -0.04
C THR A 157 16.98 -5.70 -0.50
N GLN A 158 17.48 -5.85 -1.73
CA GLN A 158 18.46 -4.94 -2.30
C GLN A 158 17.80 -3.61 -2.67
N VAL A 159 16.63 -3.63 -3.32
CA VAL A 159 15.88 -2.40 -3.65
C VAL A 159 15.57 -1.59 -2.40
N ARG A 160 15.10 -2.24 -1.33
CA ARG A 160 14.86 -1.59 -0.03
C ARG A 160 16.10 -0.89 0.51
N ARG A 161 17.26 -1.54 0.43
CA ARG A 161 18.52 -0.98 0.91
C ARG A 161 18.90 0.28 0.14
N GLU A 162 18.75 0.26 -1.17
CA GLU A 162 19.03 1.42 -2.02
C GLU A 162 18.04 2.56 -1.75
N VAL A 163 16.74 2.28 -1.67
CA VAL A 163 15.74 3.32 -1.32
C VAL A 163 16.02 3.93 0.05
N MET A 164 16.36 3.10 1.03
CA MET A 164 16.68 3.55 2.40
C MET A 164 18.04 4.26 2.50
N SER A 165 18.97 4.02 1.56
CA SER A 165 20.25 4.74 1.49
C SER A 165 20.12 6.12 0.84
N GLY A 166 18.92 6.48 0.37
CA GLY A 166 18.65 7.74 -0.31
C GLY A 166 18.82 7.65 -1.82
N TRP A 167 18.90 6.45 -2.39
CA TRP A 167 18.86 6.29 -3.84
C TRP A 167 17.42 6.27 -4.36
N THR A 168 17.20 6.90 -5.51
CA THR A 168 15.87 7.15 -6.08
C THR A 168 15.89 6.93 -7.57
N PHE A 169 14.81 6.37 -8.10
CA PHE A 169 14.46 6.43 -9.52
C PHE A 169 13.35 7.47 -9.70
N GLY A 170 13.74 8.72 -10.00
CA GLY A 170 12.83 9.87 -10.10
C GLY A 170 13.47 11.16 -9.58
N ASP A 171 12.67 12.23 -9.51
CA ASP A 171 13.15 13.57 -9.13
C ASP A 171 13.49 13.68 -7.63
N ASN A 172 12.89 12.86 -6.75
CA ASN A 172 13.07 12.95 -5.30
C ASN A 172 13.10 11.59 -4.58
N ILE A 173 13.92 11.50 -3.52
CA ILE A 173 14.06 10.31 -2.64
C ILE A 173 12.73 9.87 -2.03
N GLY A 174 11.85 10.84 -1.72
CA GLY A 174 10.54 10.58 -1.14
C GLY A 174 9.68 9.67 -2.03
N ASP A 175 9.72 9.86 -3.35
CA ASP A 175 8.85 9.15 -4.28
C ASP A 175 9.05 7.64 -4.20
N SER A 176 10.32 7.21 -4.29
CA SER A 176 10.72 5.80 -4.21
C SER A 176 10.34 5.17 -2.87
N PHE A 177 10.42 5.94 -1.78
CA PHE A 177 10.04 5.48 -0.45
C PHE A 177 8.53 5.29 -0.29
N HIS A 178 7.71 6.22 -0.81
CA HIS A 178 6.26 6.11 -0.76
C HIS A 178 5.74 4.96 -1.63
N ILE A 179 6.33 4.76 -2.82
CA ILE A 179 6.03 3.60 -3.68
C ILE A 179 6.36 2.29 -2.97
N MET A 180 7.54 2.19 -2.34
CA MET A 180 7.92 1.01 -1.56
C MET A 180 6.92 0.74 -0.44
N ARG A 181 6.46 1.76 0.28
CA ARG A 181 5.43 1.61 1.32
C ARG A 181 4.10 1.12 0.77
N GLY A 182 3.67 1.60 -0.39
CA GLY A 182 2.47 1.11 -1.05
C GLY A 182 2.59 -0.36 -1.46
N TRP A 183 3.73 -0.72 -2.04
CA TRP A 183 4.01 -2.10 -2.44
C TRP A 183 4.00 -3.06 -1.23
N ASP A 184 4.58 -2.63 -0.11
CA ASP A 184 4.57 -3.37 1.16
C ASP A 184 3.17 -3.52 1.73
N TYR A 185 2.39 -2.44 1.74
CA TYR A 185 1.02 -2.44 2.23
C TYR A 185 0.20 -3.53 1.54
N PHE A 186 0.29 -3.65 0.21
CA PHE A 186 -0.41 -4.68 -0.56
C PHE A 186 -0.04 -6.09 -0.10
N HIS A 187 1.26 -6.41 -0.04
CA HIS A 187 1.74 -7.76 0.34
C HIS A 187 1.43 -8.12 1.80
N ILE A 188 1.44 -7.13 2.69
CA ILE A 188 0.98 -7.30 4.07
C ILE A 188 -0.51 -7.66 4.08
N LYS A 189 -1.33 -6.96 3.29
CA LYS A 189 -2.77 -7.18 3.23
C LYS A 189 -3.11 -8.57 2.67
N THR A 190 -2.38 -9.04 1.66
CA THR A 190 -2.65 -10.31 0.98
C THR A 190 -1.95 -11.53 1.59
N ASN A 191 -1.15 -11.36 2.66
CA ASN A 191 -0.31 -12.41 3.26
C ASN A 191 0.65 -13.06 2.25
N ASP A 192 1.10 -12.29 1.25
CA ASP A 192 1.97 -12.82 0.21
C ASP A 192 3.41 -12.86 0.73
N GLU A 193 3.99 -14.06 0.86
CA GLU A 193 5.25 -14.32 1.58
C GLU A 193 6.52 -13.84 0.84
N PHE A 194 6.38 -13.16 -0.30
CA PHE A 194 7.49 -12.59 -1.09
C PHE A 194 8.33 -11.50 -0.37
N VAL A 195 8.04 -11.24 0.91
CA VAL A 195 8.64 -10.17 1.72
C VAL A 195 9.97 -10.58 2.40
N ARG A 196 10.55 -11.75 2.12
CA ARG A 196 11.85 -12.18 2.70
C ARG A 196 13.06 -11.94 1.80
#